data_AF-A0A9W7DSW6-F1
#
_entry.id   AF-A0A9W7DSW6-F1
#
_cell.length_a   1.000
_cell.length_b   1.000
_cell.length_c   1.000
_cell.angle_alpha   90.00
_cell.angle_beta   90.00
_cell.angle_gamma   90.00
#
_symmetry.space_group_name_H-M   'P 1'
#
loop_
_entity.id
_entity.type
_entity.pdbx_description
1 polymer ?
#
loop_
_entity_poly.entity_id
_entity_poly.type
_entity_poly.pdbx_seq_one_letter_code
_entity_poly.pdbx_strand_id
1 'polypeptide(L)'
;MSLLFPSSSHLHEDYQLISYPPGGQFTWHMDNVPSRSSNGGDRVATCLFYLTSNPPPSGTSFMHVLPDGVNQLTVEPKAGDAVVWFNRYEGEVDDRAVHRGGEAKGVKNAAQVWVH
;
A
#
# COMPACT_ATOMS: atom_id res chain seq x y z
N MET A 1 -19.63 -16.39 -18.59
CA MET A 1 -19.88 -16.48 -17.14
C MET A 1 -19.08 -15.38 -16.48
N SER A 2 -19.61 -14.16 -16.41
CA SER A 2 -18.97 -13.08 -15.65
C SER A 2 -19.53 -13.11 -14.23
N LEU A 3 -18.63 -13.20 -13.26
CA LEU A 3 -18.99 -12.97 -11.87
C LEU A 3 -19.08 -11.45 -11.70
N LEU A 4 -20.30 -10.91 -11.79
CA LEU A 4 -20.60 -9.56 -11.32
C LEU A 4 -20.66 -9.64 -9.79
N PHE A 5 -19.60 -9.19 -9.12
CA PHE A 5 -19.71 -8.85 -7.71
C PHE A 5 -20.55 -7.58 -7.61
N PRO A 6 -21.65 -7.55 -6.84
CA PRO A 6 -22.35 -6.31 -6.58
C PRO A 6 -21.38 -5.31 -5.94
N SER A 7 -21.30 -4.10 -6.51
CA SER A 7 -20.62 -2.95 -5.92
C SER A 7 -21.34 -2.59 -4.63
N SER A 8 -20.84 -3.11 -3.52
CA SER A 8 -21.25 -2.71 -2.19
C SER A 8 -20.12 -2.99 -1.24
N SER A 9 -19.26 -2.01 -1.02
CA SER A 9 -18.69 -1.91 0.31
C SER A 9 -18.38 -0.44 0.59
N HIS A 10 -19.08 0.12 1.57
CA HIS A 10 -18.62 1.31 2.28
C HIS A 10 -17.37 1.00 3.13
N LEU A 11 -16.82 -0.22 3.04
CA LEU A 11 -15.77 -0.74 3.90
C LEU A 11 -14.41 -0.76 3.21
N HIS A 12 -14.37 -0.77 1.88
CA HIS A 12 -13.15 -0.75 1.09
C HIS A 12 -13.42 -0.31 -0.35
N GLU A 13 -12.41 0.28 -0.97
CA GLU A 13 -12.40 0.60 -2.41
C GLU A 13 -12.22 -0.68 -3.25
N ASP A 14 -12.44 -0.59 -4.57
CA ASP A 14 -12.11 -1.68 -5.49
C ASP A 14 -10.60 -1.95 -5.51
N TYR A 15 -10.21 -3.18 -5.86
CA TYR A 15 -8.79 -3.53 -6.01
C TYR A 15 -8.12 -2.67 -7.08
N GLN A 16 -7.03 -2.00 -6.72
CA GLN A 16 -6.17 -1.29 -7.66
C GLN A 16 -4.98 -2.18 -8.07
N LEU A 17 -4.89 -2.51 -9.35
CA LEU A 17 -3.73 -3.19 -9.92
C LEU A 17 -2.64 -2.18 -10.28
N ILE A 18 -1.41 -2.48 -9.89
CA ILE A 18 -0.24 -1.62 -10.08
C ILE A 18 0.84 -2.43 -10.79
N SER A 19 1.45 -1.84 -11.82
CA SER A 19 2.59 -2.41 -12.55
C SER A 19 3.68 -1.36 -12.68
N TYR A 20 4.83 -1.61 -12.06
CA TYR A 20 6.03 -0.81 -12.25
C TYR A 20 6.95 -1.51 -13.27
N PRO A 21 7.36 -0.82 -14.36
CA PRO A 21 8.45 -1.30 -15.20
C PRO A 21 9.78 -1.24 -14.43
N PRO A 22 10.87 -1.85 -14.95
CA PRO A 22 12.20 -1.66 -14.39
C PRO A 22 12.54 -0.17 -14.23
N GLY A 23 13.05 0.21 -13.06
CA GLY A 23 13.30 1.62 -12.68
C GLY A 23 12.06 2.37 -12.16
N GLY A 24 10.87 1.78 -12.28
CA GLY A 24 9.63 2.34 -11.74
C GLY A 24 9.61 2.34 -10.21
N GLN A 25 9.05 3.39 -9.62
CA GLN A 25 8.95 3.57 -8.18
C GLN A 25 7.71 4.41 -7.85
N PHE A 26 7.39 4.51 -6.57
CA PHE A 26 6.41 5.47 -6.07
C PHE A 26 6.96 6.19 -4.85
N THR A 27 6.86 7.51 -4.83
CA THR A 27 7.52 8.37 -3.84
C THR A 27 6.86 8.27 -2.48
N TRP A 28 7.52 8.81 -1.45
CA TRP A 28 6.96 8.87 -0.09
C TRP A 28 5.61 9.57 -0.07
N HIS A 29 4.62 8.91 0.53
CA HIS A 29 3.25 9.42 0.66
C HIS A 29 2.55 8.74 1.85
N MET A 30 1.33 9.21 2.11
CA MET A 30 0.37 8.52 2.95
C MET A 30 -0.85 8.14 2.12
N ASP A 31 -1.54 7.08 2.52
CA ASP A 31 -2.75 6.64 1.85
C ASP A 31 -4.01 7.33 2.35
N ASN A 32 -3.97 7.97 3.53
CA ASN A 32 -5.15 8.60 4.11
C ASN A 32 -5.69 9.70 3.18
N VAL A 33 -7.01 9.73 3.03
CA VAL A 33 -7.71 10.78 2.31
C VAL A 33 -8.52 11.61 3.31
N PRO A 34 -8.77 12.90 3.04
CA PRO A 34 -9.67 13.69 3.88
C PRO A 34 -11.01 12.95 4.02
N SER A 35 -11.60 12.98 5.21
CA SER A 35 -12.81 12.23 5.62
C SER A 35 -14.09 12.51 4.80
N ARG A 36 -14.01 13.31 3.73
CA ARG A 36 -15.11 13.69 2.83
C ARG A 36 -14.86 13.30 1.37
N SER A 37 -14.05 12.27 1.10
CA SER A 37 -13.92 11.75 -0.25
C SER A 37 -15.24 11.09 -0.70
N SER A 38 -15.59 11.22 -1.99
CA SER A 38 -16.81 10.63 -2.56
C SER A 38 -16.74 9.11 -2.73
N ASN A 39 -15.61 8.48 -2.37
CA ASN A 39 -15.33 7.06 -2.59
C ASN A 39 -15.09 6.33 -1.26
N GLY A 40 -16.08 6.33 -0.37
CA GLY A 40 -16.08 5.48 0.83
C GLY A 40 -15.55 6.11 2.13
N GLY A 41 -14.96 7.31 2.08
CA GLY A 41 -14.52 8.05 3.27
C GLY A 41 -13.01 7.93 3.52
N ASP A 42 -12.61 8.05 4.77
CA ASP A 42 -11.21 7.97 5.19
C ASP A 42 -10.64 6.55 5.02
N ARG A 43 -9.34 6.38 4.80
CA ARG A 43 -8.72 5.06 4.59
C ARG A 43 -7.98 4.63 5.84
N VAL A 44 -8.60 3.80 6.67
CA VAL A 44 -8.04 3.36 7.95
C VAL A 44 -6.95 2.31 7.83
N ALA A 45 -6.95 1.53 6.76
CA ALA A 45 -5.93 0.52 6.49
C ALA A 45 -5.67 0.31 5.00
N THR A 46 -4.49 -0.19 4.69
CA THR A 46 -4.10 -0.63 3.34
C THR A 46 -3.63 -2.07 3.40
N CYS A 47 -4.07 -2.87 2.43
CA CYS A 47 -3.53 -4.19 2.17
C CYS A 47 -2.93 -4.23 0.77
N LEU A 48 -1.61 -4.45 0.69
CA LEU A 48 -0.85 -4.54 -0.55
C LEU A 48 -0.38 -5.98 -0.77
N PHE A 49 -0.86 -6.59 -1.84
CA PHE A 49 -0.46 -7.93 -2.30
C PHE A 49 0.68 -7.82 -3.31
N TYR A 50 1.76 -8.55 -3.09
CA TYR A 50 2.82 -8.68 -4.07
C TYR A 50 2.46 -9.77 -5.08
N LEU A 51 2.26 -9.39 -6.34
CA LEU A 51 1.93 -10.33 -7.41
C LEU A 51 3.19 -10.90 -8.09
N THR A 52 4.34 -10.28 -7.86
CA THR A 52 5.64 -10.71 -8.36
C THR A 52 6.72 -10.53 -7.30
N SER A 53 7.70 -11.43 -7.26
CA SER A 53 8.91 -11.24 -6.45
C SER A 53 9.90 -10.30 -7.13
N ASN A 54 10.55 -9.41 -6.39
CA ASN A 54 11.65 -8.57 -6.88
C ASN A 54 12.71 -8.43 -5.78
N PRO A 55 14.02 -8.41 -6.12
CA PRO A 55 15.07 -8.21 -5.12
C PRO A 55 15.09 -6.76 -4.59
N PRO A 56 15.81 -6.49 -3.49
CA PRO A 56 16.10 -5.13 -3.06
C PRO A 56 16.67 -4.25 -4.20
N PRO A 57 16.33 -2.95 -4.25
CA PRO A 57 15.58 -2.18 -3.25
C PRO A 57 14.07 -2.10 -3.53
N SER A 58 13.49 -3.05 -4.27
CA SER A 58 12.11 -2.96 -4.80
C SER A 58 10.98 -3.11 -3.77
N GLY A 59 11.28 -3.09 -2.47
CA GLY A 59 10.32 -3.29 -1.39
C GLY A 59 9.34 -2.15 -1.15
N THR A 60 8.46 -2.36 -0.18
CA THR A 60 7.67 -1.28 0.42
C THR A 60 8.41 -0.82 1.67
N SER A 61 8.89 0.42 1.66
CA SER A 61 9.64 1.00 2.78
C SER A 61 8.74 1.92 3.59
N PHE A 62 8.87 1.89 4.92
CA PHE A 62 8.18 2.75 5.88
C PHE A 62 9.20 3.64 6.58
N MET A 63 8.90 4.95 6.63
CA MET A 63 9.87 5.96 7.04
C MET A 63 10.11 5.99 8.55
N HIS A 64 9.05 5.88 9.36
CA HIS A 64 9.12 6.20 10.80
C HIS A 64 8.80 5.00 11.72
N VAL A 65 8.77 3.77 11.19
CA VAL A 65 8.45 2.58 12.01
C VAL A 65 9.57 2.26 13.01
N LEU A 66 10.82 2.50 12.65
CA LEU A 66 11.97 2.21 13.51
C LEU A 66 12.27 3.41 14.43
N PRO A 67 12.65 3.17 15.70
CA PRO A 67 12.77 4.22 16.71
C PRO A 67 13.98 5.13 16.54
N ASP A 68 14.94 4.78 15.69
CA ASP A 68 16.17 5.55 15.49
C ASP A 68 15.99 6.78 14.58
N GLY A 69 14.85 6.90 13.89
CA GLY A 69 14.55 8.02 12.99
C GLY A 69 15.46 8.11 11.75
N VAL A 70 16.31 7.10 11.51
CA VAL A 70 17.28 7.07 10.42
C VAL A 70 17.07 5.86 9.52
N ASN A 71 16.81 4.69 10.11
CA ASN A 71 16.61 3.46 9.37
C ASN A 71 15.15 3.27 8.98
N GLN A 72 14.94 2.67 7.82
CA GLN A 72 13.62 2.35 7.29
C GLN A 72 13.33 0.87 7.47
N LEU A 73 12.11 0.54 7.88
CA LEU A 73 11.61 -0.82 7.73
C LEU A 73 11.24 -1.03 6.26
N THR A 74 11.82 -2.04 5.61
CA THR A 74 11.47 -2.40 4.24
C THR A 74 10.97 -3.84 4.17
N VAL A 75 9.78 -4.02 3.59
CA VAL A 75 9.23 -5.33 3.27
C VAL A 75 9.58 -5.67 1.83
N GLU A 76 10.34 -6.75 1.63
CA GLU A 76 10.72 -7.20 0.30
C GLU A 76 9.51 -7.84 -0.42
N PRO A 77 9.34 -7.57 -1.72
CA PRO A 77 8.22 -8.11 -2.46
C PRO A 77 8.48 -9.58 -2.80
N LYS A 78 7.61 -10.46 -2.31
CA LYS A 78 7.60 -11.89 -2.62
C LYS A 78 6.21 -12.29 -3.11
N ALA A 79 6.14 -12.93 -4.28
CA ALA A 79 4.87 -13.28 -4.90
C ALA A 79 3.98 -14.12 -3.95
N GLY A 80 2.76 -13.65 -3.75
CA GLY A 80 1.77 -14.27 -2.85
C GLY A 80 1.75 -13.70 -1.44
N ASP A 81 2.80 -12.99 -1.01
CA ASP A 81 2.81 -12.31 0.28
C ASP A 81 1.99 -11.01 0.20
N ALA A 82 1.48 -10.58 1.35
CA ALA A 82 0.82 -9.30 1.52
C ALA A 82 1.41 -8.55 2.71
N VAL A 83 1.46 -7.23 2.60
CA VAL A 83 1.76 -6.33 3.71
C VAL A 83 0.52 -5.51 4.03
N VAL A 84 0.17 -5.47 5.32
CA VAL A 84 -0.99 -4.75 5.84
C VAL A 84 -0.49 -3.73 6.84
N TRP A 85 -1.00 -2.50 6.74
CA TRP A 85 -0.73 -1.45 7.72
C TRP A 85 -1.97 -0.60 7.95
N PHE A 86 -1.99 0.08 9.10
CA PHE A 86 -3.04 1.01 9.48
C PHE A 86 -2.54 2.42 9.25
N ASN A 87 -3.39 3.26 8.63
CA ASN A 87 -3.08 4.67 8.42
C ASN A 87 -3.51 5.53 9.62
N ARG A 88 -4.14 4.90 10.63
CA ARG A 88 -4.57 5.55 11.87
C ARG A 88 -4.20 4.76 13.11
N TYR A 89 -3.95 5.48 14.19
CA TYR A 89 -3.77 4.96 15.53
C TYR A 89 -4.60 5.82 16.49
N GLU A 90 -5.46 5.20 17.29
CA GLU A 90 -6.36 5.89 18.23
C GLU A 90 -7.23 7.00 17.60
N GLY A 91 -7.58 6.82 16.33
CA GLY A 91 -8.43 7.77 15.58
C GLY A 91 -7.66 8.89 14.89
N GLU A 92 -6.37 9.05 15.13
CA GLU A 92 -5.50 10.04 14.49
C GLU A 92 -4.69 9.45 13.34
N VAL A 93 -4.25 10.29 12.40
CA VAL A 93 -3.36 9.85 11.31
C VAL A 93 -2.03 9.40 11.90
N ASP A 94 -1.58 8.20 11.51
CA ASP A 94 -0.33 7.62 11.98
C ASP A 94 0.82 7.93 11.02
N ASP A 95 1.76 8.78 11.44
CA ASP A 95 2.91 9.17 10.63
C ASP A 95 3.89 8.03 10.35
N ARG A 96 3.78 6.92 11.07
CA ARG A 96 4.52 5.68 10.80
C ARG A 96 4.05 4.99 9.52
N ALA A 97 2.87 5.34 9.02
CA ALA A 97 2.33 4.86 7.74
C ALA A 97 2.90 5.57 6.51
N VAL A 98 3.78 6.57 6.66
CA VAL A 98 4.50 7.17 5.52
C VAL A 98 5.34 6.09 4.86
N HIS A 99 5.02 5.81 3.59
CA HIS A 99 5.61 4.71 2.87
C HIS A 99 5.91 5.04 1.41
N ARG A 100 6.71 4.19 0.77
CA ARG A 100 7.06 4.30 -0.66
C ARG A 100 7.15 2.91 -1.30
N GLY A 101 7.00 2.88 -2.62
CA GLY A 101 7.39 1.74 -3.44
C GLY A 101 8.81 1.94 -3.96
N GLY A 102 9.77 1.13 -3.48
CA GLY A 102 11.15 1.18 -3.95
C GLY A 102 11.31 0.79 -5.42
N GLU A 103 12.43 1.21 -6.01
CA GLU A 103 12.75 1.04 -7.43
C GLU A 103 12.70 -0.44 -7.84
N ALA A 104 11.86 -0.75 -8.83
CA ALA A 104 11.71 -2.09 -9.39
C ALA A 104 12.96 -2.49 -10.20
N LYS A 105 13.55 -3.65 -9.90
CA LYS A 105 14.67 -4.21 -10.69
C LYS A 105 14.20 -5.02 -11.90
N GLY A 106 13.02 -5.62 -11.81
CA GLY A 106 12.29 -6.21 -12.92
C GLY A 106 10.92 -5.54 -13.10
N VAL A 107 9.99 -6.24 -13.73
CA VAL A 107 8.58 -5.86 -13.67
C VAL A 107 8.06 -6.19 -12.28
N LYS A 108 7.51 -5.19 -11.57
CA LYS A 108 6.90 -5.35 -10.25
C LYS A 108 5.41 -5.12 -10.37
N ASN A 109 4.63 -6.20 -10.20
CA ASN A 109 3.18 -6.14 -10.12
C ASN A 109 2.73 -6.25 -8.67
N ALA A 110 1.75 -5.45 -8.30
CA ALA A 110 1.07 -5.50 -7.02
C ALA A 110 -0.42 -5.24 -7.20
N ALA A 111 -1.23 -5.69 -6.25
CA ALA A 111 -2.61 -5.25 -6.12
C ALA A 111 -2.77 -4.64 -4.74
N GLN A 112 -3.57 -3.58 -4.61
CA GLN A 112 -3.90 -3.02 -3.31
C GLN A 112 -5.39 -2.82 -3.15
N VAL A 113 -5.82 -2.85 -1.89
CA VAL A 113 -7.15 -2.45 -1.48
C VAL A 113 -7.02 -1.52 -0.29
N TRP A 114 -7.76 -0.41 -0.35
CA TRP A 114 -7.89 0.54 0.76
C TRP A 114 -9.17 0.26 1.52
N VAL A 115 -9.08 0.23 2.85
CA VAL A 115 -10.18 -0.07 3.77
C VAL A 115 -10.60 1.23 4.48
N HIS A 116 -11.91 1.43 4.65
CA HIS A 116 -12.53 2.57 5.32
C HIS A 116 -12.95 2.26 6.76
#